data_AF-A0A5N5DRL4-F1
#
_entry.id   AF-A0A5N5DRL4-F1
#
_cell.length_a   1.000
_cell.length_b   1.000
_cell.length_c   1.000
_cell.angle_alpha   90.00
_cell.angle_beta   90.00
_cell.angle_gamma   90.00
#
_symmetry.space_group_name_H-M   'P 1'
#
loop_
_entity.id
_entity.type
_entity.pdbx_description
1 polymer ?
#
loop_
_entity_poly.entity_id
_entity_poly.type
_entity_poly.pdbx_seq_one_letter_code
_entity_poly.pdbx_strand_id
1 'polypeptide(L)'
;MASSLPTLPRIVFTIIEPISLVAGFLGPLVSPQFFAASQLATTKAAAEAHELTATEHILALQLGNAYLLLGFLGVFILNTTLDLPTVRAYLAALWLGDIGHVLITAWGLGLKGTFNIFGWNAVTWGNIGFTVMLFALRSLYFLGVFDKNGAKKGSKSKQT
;
A
#
# COMPACT_ATOMS: atom_id res chain seq x y z
N MET A 1 -5.16 -14.96 -15.12
CA MET A 1 -4.02 -15.30 -14.27
C MET A 1 -3.16 -14.05 -14.14
N ALA A 2 -2.52 -13.83 -13.00
CA ALA A 2 -1.48 -12.80 -12.84
C ALA A 2 -0.40 -12.79 -13.96
N SER A 3 -0.30 -13.86 -14.78
CA SER A 3 0.48 -13.89 -16.02
C SER A 3 0.07 -12.84 -17.07
N SER A 4 -1.13 -12.28 -16.99
CA SER A 4 -1.58 -11.18 -17.87
C SER A 4 -1.03 -9.82 -17.45
N LEU A 5 -0.48 -9.70 -16.23
CA LEU A 5 0.21 -8.49 -15.78
C LEU A 5 1.65 -8.46 -16.32
N PRO A 6 2.18 -7.27 -16.66
CA PRO A 6 3.58 -7.11 -16.97
C PRO A 6 4.48 -7.55 -15.79
N THR A 7 5.70 -8.00 -16.09
CA THR A 7 6.56 -8.72 -15.13
C THR A 7 6.78 -7.97 -13.81
N LEU A 8 7.03 -6.67 -13.85
CA LEU A 8 7.29 -5.87 -12.65
C LEU A 8 6.01 -5.69 -11.80
N PRO A 9 4.89 -5.16 -12.34
CA PRO A 9 3.60 -5.14 -11.63
C PRO A 9 3.19 -6.49 -11.05
N ARG A 10 3.42 -7.57 -11.79
CA ARG A 10 3.14 -8.93 -11.32
C ARG A 10 3.90 -9.25 -10.04
N ILE A 11 5.23 -9.12 -10.05
CA ILE A 11 6.06 -9.44 -8.87
C ILE A 11 5.63 -8.60 -7.66
N VAL A 12 5.40 -7.31 -7.87
CA VAL A 12 5.03 -6.41 -6.77
C VAL A 12 3.66 -6.80 -6.20
N PHE A 13 2.62 -6.87 -7.03
CA PHE A 13 1.25 -7.05 -6.54
C PHE A 13 0.94 -8.48 -6.09
N THR A 14 1.64 -9.50 -6.60
CA THR A 14 1.36 -10.89 -6.21
C THR A 14 2.31 -11.46 -5.16
N ILE A 15 3.44 -10.80 -4.88
CA ILE A 15 4.45 -11.31 -3.93
C ILE A 15 4.76 -10.25 -2.88
N ILE A 16 5.30 -9.10 -3.31
CA ILE A 16 5.81 -8.09 -2.36
C ILE A 16 4.68 -7.50 -1.53
N GLU A 17 3.57 -7.15 -2.17
CA GLU A 17 2.41 -6.58 -1.51
C GLU A 17 1.77 -7.55 -0.49
N PRO A 18 1.41 -8.80 -0.84
CA PRO A 18 0.90 -9.76 0.14
C PRO A 18 1.84 -9.99 1.33
N ILE A 19 3.15 -10.08 1.10
CA ILE A 19 4.13 -10.23 2.19
C ILE A 19 4.14 -8.99 3.08
N SER A 20 4.09 -7.79 2.50
CA SER A 20 4.04 -6.54 3.27
C SER A 20 2.78 -6.43 4.12
N LEU A 21 1.64 -6.93 3.62
CA LEU A 21 0.37 -6.94 4.35
C LEU A 21 0.38 -7.94 5.50
N VAL A 22 1.04 -9.10 5.33
CA VAL A 22 1.31 -10.03 6.43
C VAL A 22 2.22 -9.40 7.48
N ALA A 23 3.27 -8.68 7.07
CA ALA A 23 4.11 -7.94 8.01
C ALA A 23 3.31 -6.86 8.77
N GLY A 24 2.44 -6.14 8.07
CA GLY A 24 1.51 -5.17 8.67
C GLY A 24 0.54 -5.80 9.67
N PHE A 25 0.06 -7.02 9.42
CA PHE A 25 -0.76 -7.80 10.36
C PHE A 25 0.02 -8.22 11.61
N LEU A 26 1.28 -8.64 11.44
CA LEU A 26 2.12 -9.11 12.55
C LEU A 26 2.53 -7.98 13.50
N GLY A 27 2.71 -6.76 13.01
CA GLY A 27 3.09 -5.59 13.81
C GLY A 27 2.22 -5.37 15.08
N PRO A 28 0.90 -5.16 14.95
CA PRO A 28 0.01 -5.02 16.08
C PRO A 28 -0.21 -6.32 16.87
N LEU A 29 -0.03 -7.49 16.25
CA LEU A 29 -0.15 -8.78 16.94
C LEU A 29 1.00 -9.02 17.93
N VAL A 30 2.23 -8.68 17.53
CA VAL A 30 3.44 -8.90 18.33
C VAL A 30 3.66 -7.76 19.32
N SER A 31 3.39 -6.52 18.92
CA SER A 31 3.68 -5.33 19.73
C SER A 31 2.61 -4.24 19.53
N PRO A 32 1.40 -4.41 20.08
CA PRO A 32 0.30 -3.47 19.88
C PRO A 32 0.62 -2.06 20.42
N GLN A 33 1.32 -1.97 21.55
CA GLN A 33 1.71 -0.67 22.13
C GLN A 33 2.65 0.10 21.22
N PHE A 34 3.74 -0.55 20.78
CA PHE A 34 4.69 0.06 19.87
C PHE A 34 4.01 0.44 18.55
N PHE A 35 3.19 -0.45 17.99
CA PHE A 35 2.50 -0.21 16.73
C PHE A 35 1.52 0.97 16.80
N ALA A 36 0.71 1.06 17.86
CA ALA A 36 -0.23 2.15 18.06
C ALA A 36 0.50 3.49 18.28
N ALA A 37 1.49 3.51 19.16
CA ALA A 37 2.25 4.73 19.45
C ALA A 37 3.03 5.22 18.21
N SER A 38 3.61 4.30 17.45
CA SER A 38 4.40 4.61 16.25
C SER A 38 3.56 5.14 15.07
N GLN A 39 2.23 5.16 15.15
CA GLN A 39 1.40 5.82 14.14
C GLN A 39 1.68 7.33 14.08
N LEU A 40 2.05 7.94 15.21
CA LEU A 40 2.32 9.39 15.31
C LEU A 40 3.68 9.71 15.94
N ALA A 41 4.18 8.86 16.85
CA ALA A 41 5.44 9.10 17.53
C ALA A 41 6.63 8.94 16.56
N THR A 42 7.36 10.02 16.32
CA THR A 42 8.55 10.01 15.45
C THR A 42 9.83 9.55 16.15
N THR A 43 9.79 9.32 17.47
CA THR A 43 10.95 8.82 18.24
C THR A 43 10.57 7.63 19.11
N LYS A 44 11.56 6.75 19.35
CA LYS A 44 11.39 5.56 20.20
C LYS A 44 10.99 5.93 21.63
N ALA A 45 11.59 6.97 22.19
CA ALA A 45 11.28 7.44 23.55
C ALA A 45 9.82 7.93 23.66
N ALA A 46 9.32 8.67 22.66
CA ALA A 46 7.93 9.09 22.62
C ALA A 46 6.97 7.90 22.45
N ALA A 47 7.36 6.87 21.68
CA ALA A 47 6.56 5.67 21.51
C ALA A 47 6.51 4.82 22.80
N GLU A 48 7.63 4.72 23.53
CA GLU A 48 7.73 4.00 24.81
C GLU A 48 7.00 4.72 25.96
N ALA A 49 6.88 6.05 25.88
CA ALA A 49 6.14 6.85 26.85
C ALA A 49 4.61 6.77 26.68
N HIS A 50 4.12 6.25 25.55
CA HIS A 50 2.68 6.11 25.29
C HIS A 50 2.11 4.91 26.05
N GLU A 51 1.18 5.18 26.96
CA GLU A 51 0.41 4.13 27.63
C GLU A 51 -0.72 3.66 26.72
N LEU A 52 -0.66 2.39 26.31
CA LEU A 52 -1.67 1.81 25.43
C LEU A 52 -3.00 1.64 26.16
N THR A 53 -4.03 2.34 25.68
CA THR A 53 -5.40 2.14 26.17
C THR A 53 -6.02 0.85 25.60
N ALA A 54 -7.01 0.29 26.30
CA ALA A 54 -7.72 -0.90 25.82
C ALA A 54 -8.40 -0.68 24.46
N THR A 55 -8.88 0.53 24.20
CA THR A 55 -9.48 0.91 22.92
C THR A 55 -8.45 0.93 21.80
N GLU A 56 -7.28 1.55 22.00
CA GLU A 56 -6.19 1.55 21.02
C GLU A 56 -5.69 0.14 20.73
N HIS A 57 -5.63 -0.72 21.75
CA HIS A 57 -5.24 -2.12 21.58
C HIS A 57 -6.15 -2.83 20.57
N ILE A 58 -7.47 -2.77 20.79
CA ILE A 58 -8.43 -3.42 19.89
C ILE A 58 -8.41 -2.80 18.50
N LEU A 59 -8.28 -1.49 18.38
CA LEU A 59 -8.16 -0.82 17.08
C LEU A 59 -6.91 -1.24 16.32
N ALA A 60 -5.77 -1.38 17.00
CA ALA A 60 -4.53 -1.86 16.40
C ALA A 60 -4.68 -3.29 15.85
N LEU A 61 -5.31 -4.19 16.61
CA LEU A 61 -5.56 -5.57 16.17
C LEU A 61 -6.55 -5.64 15.00
N GLN A 62 -7.62 -4.83 15.03
CA GLN A 62 -8.59 -4.75 13.94
C GLN A 62 -7.96 -4.23 12.66
N LEU A 63 -7.10 -3.21 12.77
CA LEU A 63 -6.34 -2.68 11.63
C LEU A 63 -5.37 -3.72 11.06
N GLY A 64 -4.63 -4.44 11.92
CA GLY A 64 -3.80 -5.55 11.51
C GLY A 64 -4.59 -6.63 10.76
N ASN A 65 -5.76 -7.03 11.28
CA ASN A 65 -6.64 -7.98 10.61
C ASN A 65 -7.13 -7.48 9.25
N ALA A 66 -7.43 -6.18 9.12
CA ALA A 66 -7.80 -5.59 7.84
C ALA A 66 -6.66 -5.69 6.81
N TYR A 67 -5.40 -5.51 7.22
CA TYR A 67 -4.24 -5.73 6.34
C TYR A 67 -4.15 -7.17 5.86
N LEU A 68 -4.34 -8.14 6.76
CA LEU A 68 -4.36 -9.56 6.38
C LEU A 68 -5.48 -9.87 5.39
N LEU A 69 -6.68 -9.33 5.62
CA LEU A 69 -7.80 -9.48 4.69
C LEU A 69 -7.48 -8.93 3.30
N LEU A 70 -6.90 -7.73 3.21
CA LEU A 70 -6.44 -7.16 1.93
C LEU A 70 -5.40 -8.06 1.26
N GLY A 71 -4.51 -8.68 2.03
CA GLY A 71 -3.53 -9.65 1.54
C GLY A 71 -4.19 -10.87 0.92
N PHE A 72 -5.19 -11.44 1.59
CA PHE A 72 -5.98 -12.55 1.03
C PHE A 72 -6.76 -12.15 -0.22
N LEU A 73 -7.37 -10.97 -0.25
CA LEU A 73 -8.05 -10.47 -1.44
C LEU A 73 -7.08 -10.39 -2.63
N GLY A 74 -5.87 -9.87 -2.41
CA GLY A 74 -4.85 -9.81 -3.47
C GLY A 74 -4.42 -11.18 -3.97
N VAL A 75 -4.10 -12.09 -3.05
CA VAL A 75 -3.71 -13.46 -3.40
C VAL A 75 -4.84 -14.17 -4.13
N PHE A 76 -6.07 -14.13 -3.62
CA PHE A 76 -7.18 -14.85 -4.22
C PHE A 76 -7.60 -14.23 -5.55
N ILE A 77 -7.81 -12.92 -5.64
CA ILE A 77 -8.27 -12.29 -6.87
C ILE A 77 -7.23 -12.45 -7.98
N LEU A 78 -5.96 -12.11 -7.72
CA LEU A 78 -4.93 -12.10 -8.77
C LEU A 78 -4.52 -13.52 -9.22
N ASN A 79 -4.71 -14.54 -8.39
CA ASN A 79 -4.40 -15.93 -8.76
C ASN A 79 -5.59 -16.74 -9.28
N THR A 80 -6.83 -16.34 -9.00
CA THR A 80 -8.02 -17.11 -9.43
C THR A 80 -8.72 -16.55 -10.66
N THR A 81 -8.67 -15.23 -10.90
CA THR A 81 -9.41 -14.64 -12.03
C THR A 81 -8.61 -14.65 -13.33
N LEU A 82 -9.31 -14.90 -14.44
CA LEU A 82 -8.82 -14.68 -15.80
C LEU A 82 -9.33 -13.35 -16.40
N ASP A 83 -10.32 -12.73 -15.75
CA ASP A 83 -10.99 -11.54 -16.24
C ASP A 83 -10.18 -10.28 -15.94
N LEU A 84 -9.66 -9.65 -17.01
CA LEU A 84 -8.83 -8.44 -16.90
C LEU A 84 -9.59 -7.23 -16.32
N PRO A 85 -10.86 -6.97 -16.68
CA PRO A 85 -11.69 -5.98 -16.00
C PRO A 85 -11.72 -6.14 -14.48
N THR A 86 -11.92 -7.35 -13.96
CA THR A 86 -11.89 -7.63 -12.52
C THR A 86 -10.55 -7.27 -11.89
N VAL A 87 -9.42 -7.65 -12.52
CA VAL A 87 -8.08 -7.28 -12.03
C VAL A 87 -7.89 -5.77 -12.02
N ARG A 88 -8.33 -5.08 -13.07
CA ARG A 88 -8.23 -3.61 -13.16
C ARG A 88 -9.08 -2.91 -12.12
N ALA A 89 -10.30 -3.39 -11.87
CA ALA A 89 -11.18 -2.87 -10.83
C ALA A 89 -10.57 -3.05 -9.44
N TYR A 90 -10.01 -4.23 -9.16
CA TYR A 90 -9.28 -4.49 -7.91
C TYR A 90 -8.09 -3.54 -7.71
N LEU A 91 -7.23 -3.40 -8.73
CA LEU A 91 -6.10 -2.48 -8.68
C LEU A 91 -6.54 -1.01 -8.54
N ALA A 92 -7.70 -0.64 -9.08
CA ALA A 92 -8.25 0.71 -8.96
C ALA A 92 -8.75 0.98 -7.53
N ALA A 93 -9.38 -0.02 -6.91
CA ALA A 93 -9.79 0.06 -5.50
C ALA A 93 -8.58 0.22 -4.58
N LEU A 94 -7.50 -0.54 -4.80
CA LEU A 94 -6.24 -0.36 -4.06
C LEU A 94 -5.61 1.01 -4.30
N TRP A 95 -5.60 1.48 -5.54
CA TRP A 95 -5.08 2.79 -5.89
C TRP A 95 -5.81 3.94 -5.17
N LEU A 96 -7.14 3.85 -5.04
CA LEU A 96 -7.92 4.77 -4.21
C LEU A 96 -7.60 4.62 -2.71
N GLY A 97 -7.40 3.38 -2.25
CA GLY A 97 -6.97 3.08 -0.89
C GLY A 97 -5.64 3.74 -0.55
N ASP A 98 -4.66 3.71 -1.47
CA ASP A 98 -3.35 4.33 -1.26
C ASP A 98 -3.48 5.84 -1.00
N ILE A 99 -4.33 6.53 -1.78
CA ILE A 99 -4.57 7.97 -1.64
C ILE A 99 -5.13 8.25 -0.25
N GLY A 100 -6.18 7.53 0.16
CA GLY A 100 -6.80 7.71 1.47
C GLY A 100 -5.80 7.46 2.60
N HIS A 101 -5.03 6.38 2.50
CA HIS A 101 -4.04 5.99 3.51
C HIS A 101 -2.95 7.05 3.69
N VAL A 102 -2.39 7.55 2.59
CA VAL A 102 -1.36 8.60 2.63
C VAL A 102 -1.93 9.92 3.15
N LEU A 103 -3.12 10.33 2.71
CA LEU A 103 -3.74 11.59 3.14
C LEU A 103 -4.05 11.59 4.64
N ILE A 104 -4.64 10.51 5.16
CA ILE A 104 -4.98 10.40 6.59
C ILE A 104 -3.70 10.35 7.43
N THR A 105 -2.69 9.61 6.99
CA THR A 105 -1.40 9.54 7.70
C THR A 105 -0.68 10.89 7.70
N ALA A 106 -0.67 11.58 6.55
CA ALA A 106 -0.07 12.90 6.43
C ALA A 106 -0.81 13.95 7.27
N TRP A 107 -2.14 13.88 7.33
CA TRP A 107 -2.95 14.72 8.21
C TRP A 107 -2.59 14.50 9.69
N GLY A 108 -2.45 13.23 10.13
CA GLY A 108 -2.07 12.90 11.50
C GLY A 108 -0.66 13.37 11.88
N LEU A 109 0.33 13.18 11.00
CA LEU A 109 1.71 13.62 11.24
C LEU A 109 1.91 15.15 11.12
N GLY A 110 1.00 15.81 10.41
CA GLY A 110 1.14 17.19 9.98
C GLY A 110 2.28 17.41 8.98
N LEU A 111 2.28 18.57 8.31
CA LEU A 111 3.24 18.89 7.23
C LEU A 111 4.70 18.66 7.62
N LYS A 112 5.11 19.10 8.82
CA LYS A 112 6.49 18.93 9.29
C LYS A 112 6.87 17.46 9.48
N GLY A 113 5.98 16.65 10.05
CA GLY A 113 6.21 15.21 10.22
C GLY A 113 6.21 14.47 8.89
N THR A 114 5.29 14.82 7.99
CA THR A 114 5.21 14.24 6.64
C THR A 114 6.48 14.52 5.82
N PHE A 115 7.04 15.72 5.86
CA PHE A 115 8.26 16.01 5.07
C PHE A 115 9.57 15.62 5.77
N ASN A 116 9.53 15.18 7.03
CA ASN A 116 10.70 14.70 7.75
C ASN A 116 11.03 13.23 7.42
N ILE A 117 11.34 12.96 6.15
CA ILE A 117 11.57 11.60 5.61
C ILE A 117 12.64 10.84 6.40
N PHE A 118 13.71 11.51 6.83
CA PHE A 118 14.80 10.90 7.60
C PHE A 118 14.42 10.61 9.06
N GLY A 119 13.37 11.24 9.58
CA GLY A 119 12.85 11.00 10.94
C GLY A 119 11.70 10.00 10.99
N TRP A 120 11.33 9.40 9.87
CA TRP A 120 10.25 8.41 9.85
C TRP A 120 10.68 7.11 10.53
N ASN A 121 9.81 6.63 11.42
CA ASN A 121 9.94 5.30 11.99
C ASN A 121 9.48 4.22 10.98
N ALA A 122 9.64 2.94 11.33
CA ALA A 122 9.28 1.82 10.45
C ALA A 122 7.79 1.81 10.04
N VAL A 123 6.90 2.18 10.95
CA VAL A 123 5.45 2.25 10.71
C VAL A 123 5.13 3.41 9.76
N THR A 124 5.74 4.58 9.95
CA THR A 124 5.59 5.72 9.03
C THR A 124 6.13 5.41 7.64
N TRP A 125 7.28 4.73 7.54
CA TRP A 125 7.81 4.24 6.27
C TRP A 125 6.85 3.28 5.56
N GLY A 126 6.18 2.40 6.30
CA GLY A 126 5.11 1.55 5.77
C GLY A 126 3.92 2.37 5.29
N ASN A 127 3.41 3.27 6.13
CA ASN A 127 2.18 4.03 5.86
C ASN A 127 2.32 5.08 4.75
N ILE A 128 3.49 5.69 4.59
CA ILE A 128 3.70 6.72 3.56
C ILE A 128 4.64 6.19 2.48
N GLY A 129 5.88 5.85 2.82
CA GLY A 129 6.90 5.50 1.83
C GLY A 129 6.50 4.32 0.94
N PHE A 130 6.15 3.19 1.57
CA PHE A 130 5.76 1.98 0.84
C PHE A 130 4.42 2.17 0.11
N THR A 131 3.43 2.82 0.73
CA THR A 131 2.15 3.12 0.08
C THR A 131 2.31 4.05 -1.13
N VAL A 132 3.15 5.08 -1.06
CA VAL A 132 3.46 5.96 -2.20
C VAL A 132 4.15 5.18 -3.33
N MET A 133 5.05 4.26 -2.99
CA MET A 133 5.67 3.37 -3.99
C MET A 133 4.62 2.51 -4.71
N LEU A 134 3.70 1.90 -3.96
CA LEU A 134 2.62 1.10 -4.54
C LEU A 134 1.66 1.94 -5.41
N PHE A 135 1.29 3.13 -4.92
CA PHE A 135 0.49 4.10 -5.67
C PHE A 135 1.15 4.48 -6.99
N ALA A 136 2.45 4.76 -6.98
CA ALA A 136 3.22 5.10 -8.17
C ALA A 136 3.21 3.93 -9.17
N LEU A 137 3.44 2.70 -8.72
CA LEU A 137 3.42 1.52 -9.57
C LEU A 137 2.04 1.25 -10.19
N ARG A 138 0.96 1.42 -9.40
CA ARG A 138 -0.42 1.31 -9.91
C ARG A 138 -0.73 2.40 -10.92
N SER A 139 -0.27 3.63 -10.67
CA SER A 139 -0.41 4.75 -11.61
C SER A 139 0.31 4.47 -12.93
N LEU A 140 1.57 4.00 -12.87
CA LEU A 140 2.34 3.61 -14.05
C LEU A 140 1.68 2.45 -14.81
N TYR A 141 1.08 1.50 -14.10
CA TYR A 141 0.29 0.43 -14.70
C TYR A 141 -0.94 0.96 -15.44
N PHE A 142 -1.72 1.86 -14.83
CA PHE A 142 -2.89 2.46 -15.49
C PHE A 142 -2.53 3.37 -16.67
N LEU A 143 -1.37 4.02 -16.62
CA LEU A 143 -0.82 4.80 -17.73
C LEU A 143 -0.27 3.92 -18.88
N GLY A 144 -0.24 2.59 -18.73
CA GLY A 144 0.22 1.67 -19.77
C GLY A 144 1.74 1.68 -19.98
N VAL A 145 2.52 2.17 -19.01
CA VAL A 145 3.99 2.27 -19.12
C VAL A 145 4.65 0.90 -19.31
N PHE A 146 4.01 -0.15 -18.81
CA PHE A 146 4.52 -1.52 -18.89
C PHE A 146 4.00 -2.30 -20.11
N ASP A 147 3.19 -1.68 -20.97
CA ASP A 147 2.71 -2.30 -22.21
C ASP A 147 3.85 -2.34 -23.23
N LYS A 148 4.35 -3.53 -23.53
CA LYS A 148 5.41 -3.76 -24.53
C LYS A 148 5.08 -3.27 -25.95
N ASN A 149 3.84 -2.85 -26.22
CA ASN A 149 3.35 -2.43 -27.54
C ASN A 149 3.10 -0.91 -27.68
N GLY A 150 3.40 -0.09 -26.67
CA GLY A 150 3.13 1.36 -26.68
C GLY A 150 4.00 2.20 -27.63
N ALA A 151 5.09 1.66 -28.17
CA ALA A 151 6.00 2.40 -29.06
C ALA A 151 5.48 2.61 -30.51
N LYS A 152 4.27 2.14 -30.86
CA LYS A 152 3.73 2.24 -32.23
C LYS A 152 2.31 2.82 -32.33
N LYS A 153 1.94 3.79 -31.49
CA LYS A 153 0.68 4.55 -31.66
C LYS A 153 0.87 6.03 -31.96
N GLY A 154 1.95 6.34 -32.70
CA GLY A 154 2.32 7.70 -33.11
C GLY A 154 2.61 7.85 -34.60
N SER A 155 1.85 7.21 -35.50
CA SER A 155 1.83 7.62 -36.91
C SER A 155 0.39 7.98 -37.29
N LYS A 156 0.11 9.28 -37.25
CA LYS A 156 -1.15 9.87 -37.70
C LYS A 156 -1.44 9.42 -39.13
N SER A 157 -2.55 8.72 -39.32
CA SER A 157 -3.26 8.72 -40.59
C SER A 157 -3.74 10.15 -40.84
N LYS A 158 -3.15 10.80 -41.84
CA LYS A 158 -3.75 11.95 -42.51
C LYS A 158 -3.46 11.81 -43.99
N GLN A 159 -4.32 11.07 -44.69
CA GLN A 159 -4.50 11.19 -46.13
C GLN A 159 -6.01 11.40 -46.36
N THR A 160 -6.34 12.67 -46.58
CA THR A 160 -7.44 13.10 -47.44
C THR A 160 -6.89 13.20 -48.84
#